data_AF-A0A2L2YPM8-F1
#
_entry.id   AF-A0A2L2YPM8-F1
#
_cell.length_a   1.000
_cell.length_b   1.000
_cell.length_c   1.000
_cell.angle_alpha   90.00
_cell.angle_beta   90.00
_cell.angle_gamma   90.00
#
_symmetry.space_group_name_H-M   'P 1'
#
loop_
_entity.id
_entity.type
_entity.pdbx_description
1 polymer ?
#
loop_
_entity_poly.entity_id
_entity_poly.type
_entity_poly.pdbx_seq_one_letter_code
_entity_poly.pdbx_strand_id
1 'polypeptide(L)'
;YRRMFLNIQWNKNLQSKIYFFMNQKLYFLINRIEELQKILIDDDEKVKCLWMNGKSAAIKQHTKVLMCQRFIKERETRSALEMLLFDRWNAVEDSDLREMWEKATNLFAGIDLRDFISHGSPVVELVSSYLDPKDLPLELINKILMLIEDKTAMIALSDLWISTKATRSRELAAIIDRDDDDEYIALRKDIRNCTRWIKYFNLLPLEYGVRNLI
;
A
#
# COMPACT_ATOMS: atom_id res chain seq x y z
N TYR A 1 20.52 12.48 -17.36
CA TYR A 1 20.76 11.06 -17.66
C TYR A 1 19.48 10.24 -17.83
N ARG A 2 18.48 10.30 -16.94
CA ARG A 2 17.23 9.50 -17.06
C ARG A 2 16.48 9.69 -18.39
N ARG A 3 16.35 10.94 -18.86
CA ARG A 3 15.74 11.26 -20.17
C ARG A 3 16.44 10.60 -21.36
N MET A 4 17.77 10.43 -21.28
CA MET A 4 18.52 9.74 -22.33
C MET A 4 18.17 8.24 -22.35
N PHE A 5 18.14 7.58 -21.18
CA PHE A 5 17.81 6.15 -21.10
C PHE A 5 16.39 5.81 -21.58
N LEU A 6 15.41 6.66 -21.30
CA LEU A 6 14.01 6.46 -21.72
C LEU A 6 13.81 6.65 -23.23
N ASN A 7 14.67 7.46 -23.87
CA ASN A 7 14.55 7.80 -25.30
C ASN A 7 15.40 6.91 -26.22
N ILE A 8 16.30 6.09 -25.68
CA ILE A 8 17.05 5.11 -26.48
C ILE A 8 16.10 3.98 -26.93
N GLN A 9 16.16 3.64 -28.22
CA GLN A 9 15.45 2.49 -28.79
C GLN A 9 16.22 1.21 -28.49
N TRP A 10 15.94 0.62 -27.33
CA TRP A 10 16.43 -0.71 -26.99
C TRP A 10 15.60 -1.79 -27.68
N ASN A 11 16.11 -3.02 -27.73
CA ASN A 11 15.24 -4.15 -28.04
C ASN A 11 14.13 -4.26 -26.96
N LYS A 12 12.96 -4.81 -27.32
CA LYS A 12 11.78 -4.82 -26.45
C LYS A 12 12.07 -5.45 -25.07
N ASN A 13 12.80 -6.56 -25.03
CA ASN A 13 13.13 -7.26 -23.80
C ASN A 13 13.99 -6.41 -22.84
N LEU A 14 15.04 -5.77 -23.37
CA LEU A 14 15.91 -4.90 -22.58
C LEU A 14 15.17 -3.64 -22.14
N GLN A 15 14.31 -3.09 -23.00
CA GLN A 15 13.46 -1.94 -22.67
C GLN A 15 12.53 -2.25 -21.48
N SER A 16 11.85 -3.40 -21.50
CA SER A 16 11.01 -3.86 -20.38
C SER A 16 11.81 -4.02 -19.09
N LYS A 17 13.02 -4.59 -19.15
CA LYS A 17 13.89 -4.73 -17.97
C LYS A 17 14.34 -3.38 -17.40
N ILE A 18 14.66 -2.42 -18.26
CA ILE A 18 15.05 -1.06 -17.85
C ILE A 18 13.87 -0.37 -17.17
N TYR A 19 12.67 -0.43 -17.74
CA TYR A 19 11.49 0.16 -17.14
C TYR A 19 11.12 -0.48 -15.80
N PHE A 20 11.19 -1.81 -15.72
CA PHE A 20 11.01 -2.53 -14.46
C PHE A 20 12.02 -2.07 -13.40
N PHE A 21 13.31 -1.98 -13.75
CA PHE A 21 14.35 -1.51 -12.84
C PHE A 21 14.15 -0.06 -12.39
N MET A 22 13.78 0.83 -13.32
CA MET A 22 13.53 2.24 -13.01
C MET A 22 12.28 2.42 -12.14
N ASN A 23 11.28 1.55 -12.29
CA ASN A 23 10.02 1.59 -11.55
C ASN A 23 9.93 0.56 -10.40
N GLN A 24 11.09 0.04 -9.96
CA GLN A 24 11.16 -1.07 -9.01
C GLN A 24 10.46 -0.79 -7.68
N LYS A 25 10.45 0.46 -7.20
CA LYS A 25 9.81 0.84 -5.93
C LYS A 25 8.30 0.69 -5.99
N LEU A 26 7.69 1.15 -7.08
CA LEU A 26 6.25 1.04 -7.28
C LEU A 26 5.84 -0.42 -7.52
N TYR A 27 6.60 -1.16 -8.33
CA TYR A 27 6.38 -2.60 -8.53
C TYR A 27 6.51 -3.40 -7.23
N PHE A 28 7.55 -3.13 -6.43
CA PHE A 28 7.71 -3.76 -5.12
C PHE A 28 6.49 -3.51 -4.25
N LEU A 29 6.00 -2.28 -4.19
CA LEU A 29 4.84 -1.95 -3.37
C LEU A 29 3.55 -2.60 -3.88
N ILE A 30 3.34 -2.64 -5.20
CA ILE A 30 2.19 -3.34 -5.82
C ILE A 30 2.21 -4.82 -5.42
N ASN A 31 3.35 -5.50 -5.57
CA ASN A 31 3.48 -6.91 -5.19
C ASN A 31 3.17 -7.13 -3.70
N ARG A 32 3.60 -6.22 -2.81
CA ARG A 32 3.28 -6.31 -1.38
C ARG A 32 1.80 -6.10 -1.09
N ILE A 33 1.13 -5.22 -1.84
CA ILE A 33 -0.31 -5.02 -1.73
C ILE A 33 -1.08 -6.25 -2.22
N GLU A 34 -0.59 -6.93 -3.25
CA GLU A 34 -1.16 -8.21 -3.71
C GLU A 34 -1.06 -9.29 -2.64
N GLU A 35 0.09 -9.43 -1.98
CA GLU A 35 0.23 -10.36 -0.85
C GLU A 35 -0.67 -9.99 0.34
N LEU A 36 -0.78 -8.69 0.66
CA LEU A 36 -1.72 -8.20 1.69
C LEU A 36 -3.16 -8.57 1.34
N GLN A 37 -3.57 -8.35 0.09
CA GLN A 37 -4.91 -8.71 -0.39
C GLN A 37 -5.14 -10.22 -0.30
N LYS A 38 -4.16 -11.01 -0.71
CA LYS A 38 -4.24 -12.47 -0.70
C LYS A 38 -4.49 -12.99 0.72
N ILE A 39 -3.65 -12.61 1.66
CA ILE A 39 -3.73 -13.06 3.06
C ILE A 39 -5.02 -12.57 3.74
N LEU A 40 -5.35 -11.30 3.55
CA LEU A 40 -6.45 -10.66 4.26
C LEU A 40 -7.83 -11.02 3.68
N ILE A 41 -7.91 -11.15 2.35
CA ILE A 41 -9.16 -11.28 1.61
C ILE A 41 -9.24 -12.63 0.90
N ASP A 42 -8.30 -12.94 0.01
CA ASP A 42 -8.49 -14.03 -0.95
C ASP A 42 -8.33 -15.44 -0.34
N ASP A 43 -7.54 -15.58 0.73
CA ASP A 43 -7.32 -16.84 1.44
C ASP A 43 -8.50 -17.24 2.36
N ASP A 44 -9.47 -16.34 2.60
CA ASP A 44 -10.71 -16.64 3.32
C ASP A 44 -11.91 -16.47 2.40
N GLU A 45 -12.50 -17.60 2.01
CA GLU A 45 -13.58 -17.63 1.01
C GLU A 45 -14.83 -16.84 1.47
N LYS A 46 -15.09 -16.78 2.78
CA LYS A 46 -16.22 -16.01 3.33
C LYS A 46 -15.94 -14.52 3.24
N VAL A 47 -14.75 -14.09 3.66
CA VAL A 47 -14.32 -12.68 3.56
C VAL A 47 -14.29 -12.25 2.10
N LYS A 48 -13.71 -13.04 1.21
CA LYS A 48 -13.69 -12.81 -0.24
C LYS A 48 -15.07 -12.64 -0.84
N CYS A 49 -15.99 -13.57 -0.56
CA CYS A 49 -17.36 -13.50 -1.07
C CYS A 49 -18.07 -12.23 -0.60
N LEU A 50 -17.94 -11.87 0.69
CA LEU A 50 -18.53 -10.66 1.25
C LEU A 50 -17.88 -9.38 0.72
N TRP A 51 -16.56 -9.41 0.45
CA TRP A 51 -15.82 -8.28 -0.12
C TRP A 51 -16.26 -8.00 -1.56
N MET A 52 -16.39 -9.04 -2.39
CA MET A 52 -16.77 -8.88 -3.80
C MET A 52 -18.26 -8.53 -4.00
N ASN A 53 -19.15 -9.11 -3.19
CA ASN A 53 -20.60 -9.02 -3.41
C ASN A 53 -21.31 -8.05 -2.44
N GLY A 54 -20.66 -7.69 -1.33
CA GLY A 54 -21.24 -6.88 -0.25
C GLY A 54 -21.33 -5.40 -0.58
N LYS A 55 -22.47 -4.95 -1.13
CA LYS A 55 -22.67 -3.54 -1.49
C LYS A 55 -23.16 -2.64 -0.34
N SER A 56 -23.85 -3.19 0.66
CA SER A 56 -24.41 -2.39 1.75
C SER A 56 -23.35 -2.00 2.79
N ALA A 57 -23.53 -0.84 3.43
CA ALA A 57 -22.64 -0.37 4.49
C ALA A 57 -22.53 -1.37 5.65
N ALA A 58 -23.64 -2.02 6.00
CA ALA A 58 -23.68 -3.06 7.04
C ALA A 58 -22.81 -4.27 6.68
N ILE A 59 -22.86 -4.74 5.41
CA ILE A 59 -22.02 -5.86 4.97
C ILE A 59 -20.56 -5.44 4.97
N LYS A 60 -20.22 -4.25 4.45
CA LYS A 60 -18.83 -3.75 4.46
C LYS A 60 -18.26 -3.67 5.88
N GLN A 61 -19.04 -3.16 6.83
CA GLN A 61 -18.63 -3.10 8.23
C GLN A 61 -18.47 -4.49 8.83
N HIS A 62 -19.40 -5.41 8.54
CA HIS A 62 -19.29 -6.79 8.99
C HIS A 62 -18.04 -7.49 8.45
N THR A 63 -17.72 -7.31 7.16
CA THR A 63 -16.50 -7.83 6.54
C THR A 63 -15.25 -7.30 7.24
N LYS A 64 -15.19 -5.99 7.53
CA LYS A 64 -14.08 -5.40 8.30
C LYS A 64 -13.94 -6.00 9.70
N VAL A 65 -15.06 -6.26 10.39
CA VAL A 65 -15.04 -6.91 11.70
C VAL A 65 -14.48 -8.33 11.60
N LEU A 66 -14.85 -9.11 10.56
CA LEU A 66 -14.29 -10.43 10.32
C LEU A 66 -12.77 -10.37 10.09
N MET A 67 -12.31 -9.43 9.26
CA MET A 67 -10.89 -9.17 9.03
C MET A 67 -10.14 -8.84 10.34
N CYS A 68 -10.70 -7.98 11.20
CA CYS A 68 -10.13 -7.67 12.51
C CYS A 68 -10.09 -8.90 13.43
N GLN A 69 -11.15 -9.71 13.43
CA GLN A 69 -11.19 -10.94 14.23
C GLN A 69 -10.11 -11.93 13.79
N ARG A 70 -9.88 -12.07 12.48
CA ARG A 70 -8.79 -12.89 11.93
C ARG A 70 -7.44 -12.36 12.37
N PHE A 71 -7.20 -11.05 12.22
CA PHE A 71 -5.96 -10.41 12.69
C PHE A 71 -5.69 -10.65 14.18
N ILE A 72 -6.72 -10.61 15.03
CA ILE A 72 -6.56 -10.82 16.47
C ILE A 72 -6.29 -12.31 16.80
N LYS A 73 -7.00 -13.23 16.14
CA LYS A 73 -7.02 -14.66 16.49
C LYS A 73 -5.95 -15.48 15.78
N GLU A 74 -5.61 -15.14 14.54
CA GLU A 74 -4.69 -15.90 13.69
C GLU A 74 -3.29 -15.31 13.77
N ARG A 75 -2.42 -15.91 14.60
CA ARG A 75 -1.04 -15.42 14.83
C ARG A 75 -0.22 -15.32 13.54
N GLU A 76 -0.37 -16.29 12.63
CA GLU A 76 0.37 -16.33 11.36
C GLU A 76 -0.09 -15.20 10.44
N THR A 77 -1.41 -15.05 10.26
CA THR A 77 -2.04 -13.93 9.53
C THR A 77 -1.57 -12.58 10.07
N ARG A 78 -1.60 -12.39 11.41
CA ARG A 78 -1.11 -11.17 12.04
C ARG A 78 0.34 -10.86 11.70
N SER A 79 1.23 -11.83 11.97
CA SER A 79 2.67 -11.67 11.75
C SER A 79 2.99 -11.35 10.28
N ALA A 80 2.31 -11.99 9.34
CA ALA A 80 2.51 -11.77 7.92
C ALA A 80 2.04 -10.37 7.48
N LEU A 81 0.87 -9.92 7.95
CA LEU A 81 0.35 -8.59 7.64
C LEU A 81 1.24 -7.48 8.25
N GLU A 82 1.67 -7.64 9.50
CA GLU A 82 2.60 -6.71 10.16
C GLU A 82 3.94 -6.61 9.42
N MET A 83 4.51 -7.75 9.02
CA MET A 83 5.77 -7.79 8.26
C MET A 83 5.64 -7.11 6.88
N LEU A 84 4.55 -7.37 6.15
CA LEU A 84 4.30 -6.73 4.85
C LEU A 84 4.10 -5.21 4.95
N LEU A 85 3.44 -4.75 6.02
CA LEU A 85 3.31 -3.32 6.32
C LEU A 85 4.65 -2.68 6.71
N PHE A 86 5.50 -3.40 7.42
CA PHE A 86 6.84 -2.94 7.78
C PHE A 86 7.76 -2.82 6.54
N ASP A 87 7.73 -3.83 5.65
CA ASP A 87 8.43 -3.79 4.36
C ASP A 87 8.04 -2.56 3.53
N ARG A 88 6.75 -2.20 3.55
CA ARG A 88 6.26 -0.97 2.92
C ARG A 88 6.84 0.28 3.57
N TRP A 89 6.84 0.38 4.89
CA TRP A 89 7.37 1.56 5.57
C TRP A 89 8.83 1.79 5.16
N ASN A 90 9.67 0.76 5.22
CA ASN A 90 11.07 0.87 4.81
C ASN A 90 11.24 1.32 3.35
N ALA A 91 10.29 1.03 2.47
CA ALA A 91 10.35 1.41 1.06
C ALA A 91 9.86 2.84 0.76
N VAL A 92 8.95 3.39 1.57
CA VAL A 92 8.19 4.61 1.25
C VAL A 92 8.49 5.79 2.19
N GLU A 93 9.17 5.57 3.32
CA GLU A 93 9.40 6.59 4.37
C GLU A 93 8.10 7.31 4.80
N ASP A 94 6.99 6.56 4.84
CA ASP A 94 5.65 7.07 5.14
C ASP A 94 5.56 7.51 6.62
N SER A 95 5.41 8.82 6.85
CA SER A 95 5.36 9.41 8.19
C SER A 95 4.15 8.96 9.02
N ASP A 96 3.02 8.66 8.37
CA ASP A 96 1.80 8.22 9.07
C ASP A 96 1.98 6.80 9.61
N LEU A 97 2.66 5.93 8.84
CA LEU A 97 3.01 4.59 9.28
C LEU A 97 4.07 4.64 10.38
N ARG A 98 5.06 5.54 10.28
CA ARG A 98 6.02 5.77 11.36
C ARG A 98 5.34 6.15 12.67
N GLU A 99 4.39 7.07 12.65
CA GLU A 99 3.68 7.49 13.86
C GLU A 99 2.86 6.34 14.49
N MET A 100 2.18 5.53 13.66
CA MET A 100 1.45 4.34 14.13
C MET A 100 2.39 3.32 14.78
N TRP A 101 3.56 3.10 14.17
CA TRP A 101 4.55 2.18 14.71
C TRP A 101 5.29 2.74 15.92
N GLU A 102 5.62 4.02 15.97
CA GLU A 102 6.18 4.67 17.17
C GLU A 102 5.19 4.58 18.33
N LYS A 103 3.88 4.73 18.09
CA LYS A 103 2.84 4.46 19.10
C LYS A 103 2.87 3.02 19.57
N ALA A 104 2.95 2.05 18.65
CA ALA A 104 3.06 0.65 18.99
C ALA A 104 4.36 0.35 19.78
N THR A 105 5.53 0.79 19.31
CA THR A 105 6.83 0.55 19.93
C THR A 105 6.99 1.26 21.27
N ASN A 106 6.51 2.50 21.43
CA ASN A 106 6.54 3.21 22.72
C ASN A 106 5.64 2.55 23.78
N LEU A 107 4.55 1.89 23.37
CA LEU A 107 3.73 1.04 24.24
C LEU A 107 4.46 -0.24 24.69
N PHE A 108 5.44 -0.71 23.92
CA PHE A 108 6.27 -1.88 24.21
C PHE A 108 7.69 -1.54 24.71
N ALA A 109 8.05 -0.25 24.84
CA ALA A 109 9.40 0.23 25.14
C ALA A 109 9.90 -0.02 26.58
N GLY A 110 9.17 -0.81 27.37
CA GLY A 110 9.60 -1.31 28.68
C GLY A 110 9.48 -2.83 28.83
N ILE A 111 9.11 -3.54 27.77
CA ILE A 111 8.88 -4.98 27.80
C ILE A 111 9.94 -5.63 26.90
N ASP A 112 10.83 -6.42 27.49
CA ASP A 112 11.79 -7.22 26.72
C ASP A 112 11.03 -8.29 25.92
N LEU A 113 10.63 -7.93 24.71
CA LEU A 113 9.82 -8.73 23.78
C LEU A 113 10.43 -10.12 23.52
N ARG A 114 11.74 -10.30 23.74
CA ARG A 114 12.43 -11.56 23.51
C ARG A 114 12.11 -12.61 24.59
N ASP A 115 11.94 -12.18 25.85
CA ASP A 115 11.48 -13.02 26.96
C ASP A 115 9.94 -13.13 27.02
N PHE A 116 9.24 -12.16 26.43
CA PHE A 116 7.78 -12.08 26.42
C PHE A 116 7.10 -12.95 25.36
N ILE A 117 7.73 -13.14 24.20
CA ILE A 117 7.21 -13.99 23.09
C ILE A 117 7.44 -15.49 23.39
N SER A 118 8.42 -15.81 24.22
CA SER A 118 8.83 -17.17 24.58
C SER A 118 8.01 -17.79 25.72
N HIS A 119 7.35 -16.97 26.53
CA HIS A 119 6.42 -17.43 27.57
C HIS A 119 5.10 -16.66 27.47
N GLY A 120 4.06 -17.30 26.91
CA GLY A 120 2.71 -16.74 26.88
C GLY A 120 2.23 -16.41 28.30
N SER A 121 2.41 -15.14 28.69
CA SER A 121 2.26 -14.70 30.07
C SER A 121 0.89 -14.06 30.31
N PRO A 122 0.22 -14.30 31.46
CA PRO A 122 -1.07 -13.71 31.85
C PRO A 122 -1.07 -12.18 31.90
N VAL A 123 0.11 -11.54 31.89
CA VAL A 123 0.26 -10.08 31.81
C VAL A 123 -0.23 -9.55 30.45
N VAL A 124 -0.20 -10.35 29.39
CA VAL A 124 -0.79 -9.97 28.07
C VAL A 124 -2.29 -9.73 28.21
N GLU A 125 -3.01 -10.51 29.01
CA GLU A 125 -4.45 -10.31 29.24
C GLU A 125 -4.71 -9.01 30.02
N LEU A 126 -3.86 -8.69 31.00
CA LEU A 126 -3.94 -7.46 31.79
C LEU A 126 -3.56 -6.19 31.00
N VAL A 127 -2.51 -6.22 30.19
CA VAL A 127 -2.11 -5.06 29.35
C VAL A 127 -3.06 -4.88 28.16
N SER A 128 -3.67 -5.96 27.65
CA SER A 128 -4.75 -5.88 26.66
C SER A 128 -6.01 -5.16 27.16
N SER A 129 -6.16 -4.96 28.48
CA SER A 129 -7.28 -4.20 29.04
C SER A 129 -7.02 -2.68 29.11
N TYR A 130 -5.76 -2.26 29.04
CA TYR A 130 -5.32 -0.85 29.04
C TYR A 130 -5.05 -0.31 27.63
N LEU A 131 -4.74 -1.19 26.68
CA LEU A 131 -4.86 -0.94 25.24
C LEU A 131 -6.35 -1.04 24.92
N ASP A 132 -7.06 -0.01 24.42
CA ASP A 132 -8.39 -0.27 23.86
C ASP A 132 -8.22 -1.14 22.60
N PRO A 133 -8.49 -2.46 22.65
CA PRO A 133 -8.07 -3.41 21.60
C PRO A 133 -8.88 -3.27 20.32
N LYS A 134 -9.87 -2.38 20.31
CA LYS A 134 -10.80 -2.20 19.20
C LYS A 134 -10.25 -1.24 18.14
N ASP A 135 -9.32 -0.36 18.48
CA ASP A 135 -8.84 0.65 17.52
C ASP A 135 -7.59 0.23 16.76
N LEU A 136 -6.56 -0.35 17.39
CA LEU A 136 -5.31 -0.69 16.67
C LEU A 136 -5.53 -1.73 15.54
N PRO A 137 -6.19 -2.88 15.76
CA PRO A 137 -6.51 -3.81 14.68
C PRO A 137 -7.35 -3.15 13.58
N LEU A 138 -8.32 -2.33 13.95
CA LEU A 138 -9.18 -1.64 13.00
C LEU A 138 -8.40 -0.62 12.16
N GLU A 139 -7.49 0.14 12.77
CA GLU A 139 -6.61 1.09 12.11
C GLU A 139 -5.67 0.39 11.13
N LEU A 140 -5.02 -0.71 11.55
CA LEU A 140 -4.15 -1.51 10.68
C LEU A 140 -4.91 -2.08 9.49
N ILE A 141 -6.08 -2.66 9.73
CA ILE A 141 -6.95 -3.22 8.68
C ILE A 141 -7.42 -2.11 7.75
N ASN A 142 -7.84 -0.95 8.27
CA ASN A 142 -8.22 0.19 7.44
C ASN A 142 -7.05 0.68 6.58
N LYS A 143 -5.83 0.73 7.12
CA LYS A 143 -4.63 1.07 6.33
C LYS A 143 -4.45 0.06 5.21
N ILE A 144 -4.42 -1.25 5.50
CA ILE A 144 -4.27 -2.30 4.47
C ILE A 144 -5.33 -2.16 3.38
N LEU A 145 -6.60 -1.98 3.76
CA LEU A 145 -7.70 -1.81 2.82
C LEU A 145 -7.54 -0.57 1.94
N MET A 146 -7.11 0.57 2.50
CA MET A 146 -6.80 1.75 1.70
C MET A 146 -5.72 1.45 0.64
N LEU A 147 -4.70 0.66 0.98
CA LEU A 147 -3.65 0.30 0.01
C LEU A 147 -4.17 -0.60 -1.09
N ILE A 148 -5.02 -1.56 -0.74
CA ILE A 148 -5.67 -2.46 -1.70
C ILE A 148 -6.56 -1.66 -2.65
N GLU A 149 -7.31 -0.69 -2.14
CA GLU A 149 -8.13 0.23 -2.94
C GLU A 149 -7.28 1.09 -3.89
N ASP A 150 -6.11 1.53 -3.45
CA ASP A 150 -5.20 2.37 -4.24
C ASP A 150 -4.42 1.59 -5.31
N LYS A 151 -4.41 0.25 -5.26
CA LYS A 151 -3.63 -0.62 -6.14
C LYS A 151 -3.87 -0.33 -7.62
N THR A 152 -5.12 -0.18 -8.03
CA THR A 152 -5.48 0.09 -9.43
C THR A 152 -4.88 1.39 -9.93
N ALA A 153 -4.93 2.44 -9.11
CA ALA A 153 -4.32 3.73 -9.45
C ALA A 153 -2.79 3.63 -9.53
N MET A 154 -2.15 2.83 -8.68
CA MET A 154 -0.70 2.61 -8.71
C MET A 154 -0.26 1.86 -9.97
N ILE A 155 -1.01 0.83 -10.40
CA ILE A 155 -0.78 0.13 -11.66
C ILE A 155 -0.94 1.08 -12.83
N ALA A 156 -2.06 1.82 -12.88
CA ALA A 156 -2.32 2.78 -13.95
C ALA A 156 -1.25 3.89 -14.01
N LEU A 157 -0.76 4.34 -12.86
CA LEU A 157 0.31 5.32 -12.75
C LEU A 157 1.64 4.77 -13.29
N SER A 158 1.97 3.51 -13.00
CA SER A 158 3.12 2.81 -13.58
C SER A 158 3.04 2.76 -15.12
N ASP A 159 1.90 2.31 -15.64
CA ASP A 159 1.71 2.09 -17.08
C ASP A 159 1.69 3.41 -17.85
N LEU A 160 1.06 4.44 -17.28
CA LEU A 160 1.08 5.78 -17.85
C LEU A 160 2.50 6.36 -17.89
N TRP A 161 3.28 6.18 -16.81
CA TRP A 161 4.67 6.62 -16.77
C TRP A 161 5.53 5.91 -17.83
N ILE A 162 5.38 4.59 -17.98
CA ILE A 162 6.09 3.80 -18.99
C ILE A 162 5.75 4.28 -20.42
N SER A 163 4.48 4.58 -20.67
CA SER A 163 3.99 4.96 -21.99
C SER A 163 4.43 6.36 -22.39
N THR A 164 4.30 7.30 -21.46
CA THR A 164 4.58 8.73 -21.72
C THR A 164 6.04 9.10 -21.48
N LYS A 165 6.77 8.27 -20.74
CA LYS A 165 8.19 8.47 -20.38
C LYS A 165 8.44 9.81 -19.69
N ALA A 166 7.44 10.29 -18.96
CA ALA A 166 7.54 11.55 -18.24
C ALA A 166 8.75 11.53 -17.30
N THR A 167 9.52 12.62 -17.33
CA THR A 167 10.75 12.74 -16.54
C THR A 167 10.58 13.65 -15.34
N ARG A 168 9.53 14.48 -15.34
CA ARG A 168 9.24 15.45 -14.27
C ARG A 168 7.86 15.19 -13.69
N SER A 169 7.73 15.42 -12.39
CA SER A 169 6.43 15.30 -11.71
C SER A 169 5.35 16.18 -12.32
N ARG A 170 5.67 17.45 -12.63
CA ARG A 170 4.74 18.40 -13.26
C ARG A 170 4.29 17.96 -14.66
N GLU A 171 5.17 17.29 -15.41
CA GLU A 171 4.86 16.77 -16.74
C GLU A 171 3.86 15.62 -16.64
N LEU A 172 4.10 14.66 -15.74
CA LEU A 172 3.17 13.55 -15.53
C LEU A 172 1.82 14.01 -14.95
N ALA A 173 1.82 14.95 -13.99
CA ALA A 173 0.60 15.55 -13.46
C ALA A 173 -0.22 16.24 -14.57
N ALA A 174 0.44 17.05 -15.41
CA ALA A 174 -0.23 17.69 -16.53
C ALA A 174 -0.79 16.70 -17.56
N ILE A 175 -0.18 15.51 -17.72
CA ILE A 175 -0.75 14.44 -18.54
C ILE A 175 -1.99 13.86 -17.84
N ILE A 176 -1.90 13.57 -16.55
CA ILE A 176 -3.01 13.02 -15.75
C ILE A 176 -4.21 13.96 -15.75
N ASP A 177 -4.02 15.28 -15.77
CA ASP A 177 -5.09 16.30 -15.72
C ASP A 177 -5.75 16.59 -17.09
N ARG A 178 -5.28 15.99 -18.19
CA ARG A 178 -5.92 16.15 -19.52
C ARG A 178 -7.22 15.38 -19.64
N ASP A 179 -8.23 15.99 -20.25
CA ASP A 179 -9.51 15.35 -20.59
C ASP A 179 -9.59 14.92 -22.07
N ASP A 180 -8.43 14.67 -22.67
CA ASP A 180 -8.35 14.18 -24.04
C ASP A 180 -9.02 12.80 -24.17
N ASP A 181 -9.70 12.54 -25.28
CA ASP A 181 -10.20 11.20 -25.63
C ASP A 181 -9.12 10.46 -26.44
N ASP A 182 -8.11 9.97 -25.72
CA ASP A 182 -6.94 9.28 -26.29
C ASP A 182 -6.73 7.89 -25.66
N GLU A 183 -5.67 7.20 -26.09
CA GLU A 183 -5.31 5.86 -25.60
C GLU A 183 -5.05 5.78 -24.07
N TYR A 184 -4.90 6.91 -23.37
CA TYR A 184 -4.65 6.98 -21.94
C TYR A 184 -5.89 7.33 -21.10
N ILE A 185 -7.08 7.51 -21.70
CA ILE A 185 -8.31 7.90 -20.99
C ILE A 185 -8.64 6.97 -19.81
N ALA A 186 -8.50 5.66 -20.00
CA ALA A 186 -8.75 4.65 -18.97
C ALA A 186 -7.74 4.78 -17.82
N LEU A 187 -6.46 4.94 -18.13
CA LEU A 187 -5.40 5.10 -17.12
C LEU A 187 -5.61 6.39 -16.30
N ARG A 188 -5.94 7.51 -16.96
CA ARG A 188 -6.24 8.77 -16.27
C ARG A 188 -7.43 8.63 -15.34
N LYS A 189 -8.49 7.95 -15.78
CA LYS A 189 -9.67 7.69 -14.96
C LYS A 189 -9.32 6.87 -13.71
N ASP A 190 -8.57 5.78 -13.87
CA ASP A 190 -8.19 4.91 -12.77
C ASP A 190 -7.30 5.62 -11.74
N ILE A 191 -6.37 6.47 -12.22
CA ILE A 191 -5.54 7.32 -11.35
C ILE A 191 -6.41 8.32 -10.58
N ARG A 192 -7.28 9.07 -11.27
CA ARG A 192 -8.10 10.14 -10.67
C ARG A 192 -9.15 9.63 -9.68
N ASN A 193 -9.56 8.37 -9.80
CA ASN A 193 -10.46 7.74 -8.83
C ASN A 193 -9.81 7.56 -7.44
N CYS A 194 -8.48 7.59 -7.35
CA CYS A 194 -7.74 7.48 -6.09
C CYS A 194 -7.37 8.87 -5.55
N THR A 195 -8.02 9.35 -4.48
CA THR A 195 -7.70 10.68 -3.90
C THR A 195 -6.25 10.85 -3.43
N ARG A 196 -5.53 9.74 -3.25
CA ARG A 196 -4.15 9.69 -2.75
C ARG A 196 -3.10 9.52 -3.85
N TRP A 197 -3.48 9.50 -5.14
CA TRP A 197 -2.58 9.12 -6.22
C TRP A 197 -1.28 9.94 -6.27
N ILE A 198 -1.34 11.23 -5.92
CA ILE A 198 -0.18 12.15 -5.88
C ILE A 198 0.91 11.62 -4.94
N LYS A 199 0.54 10.97 -3.82
CA LYS A 199 1.51 10.42 -2.85
C LYS A 199 2.42 9.37 -3.50
N TYR A 200 1.96 8.69 -4.55
CA TYR A 200 2.74 7.65 -5.23
C TYR A 200 3.74 8.20 -6.25
N PHE A 201 3.73 9.50 -6.54
CA PHE A 201 4.76 10.11 -7.39
C PHE A 201 6.15 9.85 -6.83
N ASN A 202 6.31 9.93 -5.50
CA ASN A 202 7.55 9.67 -4.76
C ASN A 202 8.17 8.29 -5.03
N LEU A 203 7.39 7.35 -5.57
CA LEU A 203 7.83 5.99 -5.92
C LEU A 203 8.28 5.88 -7.38
N LEU A 204 7.89 6.83 -8.23
CA LEU A 204 8.31 6.89 -9.62
C LEU A 204 9.68 7.55 -9.77
N PRO A 205 10.44 7.21 -10.83
CA PRO A 205 11.76 7.78 -11.11
C PRO A 205 11.68 9.19 -11.72
N LEU A 206 10.90 10.09 -11.11
CA LEU A 206 10.67 11.46 -11.55
C LEU A 206 11.69 12.44 -10.95
N GLU A 207 11.99 13.49 -11.69
CA GLU A 207 12.65 14.70 -11.18
C GLU A 207 11.61 15.58 -10.49
N TYR A 208 11.81 15.84 -9.20
CA TYR A 208 11.03 16.81 -8.46
C TYR A 208 11.53 18.20 -8.81
N GLY A 209 10.69 18.97 -9.48
CA GLY A 209 10.94 20.41 -9.61
C GLY A 209 11.03 20.98 -8.20
N VAL A 210 12.12 21.72 -7.92
CA VAL A 210 12.36 22.37 -6.64
C VAL A 210 11.07 23.08 -6.18
N ARG A 211 10.54 22.60 -5.04
CA ARG A 211 9.36 23.05 -4.28
C ARG A 211 7.95 22.71 -4.83
N ASN A 212 7.25 22.00 -3.95
CA ASN A 212 5.79 21.94 -3.70
C ASN A 212 4.89 21.31 -4.78
N LEU A 213 4.53 20.05 -4.53
CA LEU A 213 3.26 19.43 -4.92
C LEU A 213 2.49 19.00 -3.65
N ILE A 214 2.59 19.81 -2.59
CA ILE A 214 1.69 19.80 -1.43
C ILE A 214 0.80 21.02 -1.58
#